data_AF-A0A5Q0H2X9-F1
#
_entry.id   AF-A0A5Q0H2X9-F1
#
_cell.length_a   1.000
_cell.length_b   1.000
_cell.length_c   1.000
_cell.angle_alpha   90.00
_cell.angle_beta   90.00
_cell.angle_gamma   90.00
#
_symmetry.space_group_name_H-M   'P 1'
#
loop_
_entity.id
_entity.type
_entity.pdbx_description
1 polymer ?
#
loop_
_entity_poly.entity_id
_entity_poly.type
_entity_poly.pdbx_seq_one_letter_code
_entity_poly.pdbx_strand_id
1 'polypeptide(L)'
;MTEPIPYEEITEQSYAETAAASFTVTEVSSAILLLRGACPRCGAALEVPLVGGVFNGMRGVSPEAADTDGHVEPMACTCEHDHPNRPEGMTGCGAYWNLRIGVAAE
;
A
#
# COMPACT_ATOMS: atom_id res chain seq x y z
N MET A 1 -19.17 -6.59 13.64
CA MET A 1 -17.96 -7.05 14.34
C MET A 1 -17.29 -8.00 13.37
N THR A 2 -16.12 -7.66 12.83
CA THR A 2 -15.37 -8.54 11.93
C THR A 2 -14.66 -9.57 12.80
N GLU A 3 -14.90 -10.85 12.55
CA GLU A 3 -14.26 -11.95 13.28
C GLU A 3 -12.74 -11.94 13.01
N PRO A 4 -11.89 -12.23 14.02
CA PRO A 4 -10.45 -12.19 13.85
C PRO A 4 -9.99 -13.36 12.98
N ILE A 5 -9.39 -13.03 11.83
CA ILE A 5 -8.77 -14.02 10.94
C ILE A 5 -7.37 -14.41 11.45
N PRO A 6 -6.92 -15.66 11.27
CA PRO A 6 -5.57 -16.05 11.65
C PRO A 6 -4.51 -15.33 10.82
N TYR A 7 -3.36 -15.08 11.45
CA TYR A 7 -2.17 -14.62 10.75
C TYR A 7 -1.76 -15.66 9.71
N GLU A 8 -1.47 -15.17 8.50
CA GLU A 8 -0.99 -16.00 7.40
C GLU A 8 -0.25 -15.11 6.41
N GLU A 9 0.96 -15.50 6.07
CA GLU A 9 1.76 -14.86 5.03
C GLU A 9 1.21 -15.29 3.67
N ILE A 10 0.39 -14.43 3.07
CA ILE A 10 -0.32 -14.74 1.83
C ILE A 10 -0.42 -13.54 0.90
N THR A 11 -0.37 -13.82 -0.40
CA THR A 11 -0.68 -12.87 -1.46
C THR A 11 -1.65 -13.49 -2.45
N GLU A 12 -2.58 -12.69 -2.95
CA GLU A 12 -3.50 -13.09 -4.00
C GLU A 12 -3.59 -12.01 -5.07
N GLN A 13 -3.83 -12.42 -6.32
CA GLN A 13 -3.91 -11.50 -7.47
C GLN A 13 -4.99 -10.42 -7.26
N SER A 14 -6.12 -10.80 -6.65
CA SER A 14 -7.23 -9.89 -6.36
C SER A 14 -6.92 -8.83 -5.29
N TYR A 15 -5.87 -9.02 -4.47
CA TYR A 15 -5.52 -8.06 -3.44
C TYR A 15 -5.09 -6.72 -4.03
N ALA A 16 -4.34 -6.74 -5.14
CA ALA A 16 -3.92 -5.52 -5.82
C ALA A 16 -5.13 -4.75 -6.38
N GLU A 17 -6.09 -5.44 -6.99
CA GLU A 17 -7.30 -4.83 -7.57
C GLU A 17 -8.21 -4.27 -6.47
N THR A 18 -8.44 -5.04 -5.41
CA THR A 18 -9.27 -4.64 -4.26
C THR A 18 -8.64 -3.46 -3.53
N ALA A 19 -7.32 -3.48 -3.32
CA ALA A 19 -6.61 -2.37 -2.74
C ALA A 19 -6.67 -1.14 -3.66
N ALA A 20 -6.42 -1.27 -4.96
CA ALA A 20 -6.50 -0.15 -5.89
C ALA A 20 -7.90 0.52 -5.92
N ALA A 21 -8.96 -0.26 -5.74
CA ALA A 21 -10.33 0.27 -5.67
C ALA A 21 -10.65 1.00 -4.34
N SER A 22 -9.95 0.65 -3.25
CA SER A 22 -10.23 1.20 -1.92
C SER A 22 -9.21 2.24 -1.45
N PHE A 23 -7.99 2.22 -1.98
CA PHE A 23 -6.91 3.11 -1.56
C PHE A 23 -7.05 4.47 -2.21
N THR A 24 -6.80 5.50 -1.42
CA THR A 24 -6.78 6.90 -1.82
C THR A 24 -5.43 7.51 -1.46
N VAL A 25 -4.97 8.44 -2.29
CA VAL A 25 -3.70 9.15 -2.09
C VAL A 25 -4.03 10.57 -1.65
N THR A 26 -3.49 10.99 -0.50
CA THR A 26 -3.62 12.36 0.01
C THR A 26 -2.23 12.98 0.14
N GLU A 27 -2.00 14.13 -0.47
CA GLU A 27 -0.78 14.89 -0.22
C GLU A 27 -0.86 15.54 1.17
N VAL A 28 0.04 15.17 2.08
CA VAL A 28 0.11 15.75 3.44
C VAL A 28 1.11 16.90 3.47
N SER A 29 2.13 16.84 2.63
CA SER A 29 3.10 17.92 2.38
C SER A 29 3.75 17.70 1.02
N SER A 30 4.48 18.70 0.51
CA SER A 30 5.15 18.64 -0.80
C SER A 30 6.18 17.51 -0.98
N ALA A 31 6.46 16.71 0.06
CA ALA A 31 7.39 15.58 0.00
C ALA A 31 6.81 14.26 0.56
N ILE A 32 5.56 14.28 1.05
CA ILE A 32 4.92 13.14 1.70
C ILE A 32 3.52 12.96 1.14
N LEU A 33 3.32 11.84 0.44
CA LEU A 33 2.00 11.35 0.10
C LEU A 33 1.58 10.34 1.16
N LEU A 34 0.31 10.35 1.53
CA LEU A 34 -0.27 9.39 2.48
C LEU A 34 -1.27 8.53 1.72
N LEU A 35 -0.99 7.23 1.68
CA LEU A 35 -1.94 6.23 1.19
C LEU A 35 -2.85 5.81 2.31
N ARG A 36 -4.15 5.84 2.04
CA ARG A 36 -5.20 5.39 2.97
C ARG A 36 -6.14 4.44 2.27
N GLY A 37 -6.36 3.27 2.84
CA GLY A 37 -7.29 2.28 2.29
C GLY A 37 -7.50 1.10 3.23
N ALA A 38 -8.31 0.13 2.82
CA ALA A 38 -8.56 -1.07 3.62
C ALA A 38 -7.66 -2.23 3.19
N CYS A 39 -7.18 -3.01 4.16
CA CYS A 39 -6.53 -4.29 3.88
C CYS A 39 -7.49 -5.21 3.12
N PRO A 40 -7.12 -5.75 1.95
CA PRO A 40 -8.02 -6.59 1.15
C PRO A 40 -8.37 -7.92 1.83
N ARG A 41 -7.60 -8.34 2.83
CA ARG A 41 -7.82 -9.60 3.57
C ARG A 41 -8.65 -9.42 4.85
N CYS A 42 -8.22 -8.54 5.75
CA CYS A 42 -8.90 -8.35 7.05
C CYS A 42 -9.86 -7.15 7.08
N GLY A 43 -9.86 -6.30 6.06
CA GLY A 43 -10.71 -5.10 5.99
C GLY A 43 -10.26 -3.95 6.91
N ALA A 44 -9.20 -4.11 7.69
CA ALA A 44 -8.70 -3.06 8.56
C ALA A 44 -8.21 -1.84 7.76
N ALA A 45 -8.50 -0.64 8.25
CA ALA A 45 -7.95 0.58 7.67
C ALA A 45 -6.43 0.62 7.86
N LEU A 46 -5.73 1.03 6.81
CA LEU A 46 -4.28 1.15 6.73
C LEU A 46 -3.94 2.57 6.31
N GLU A 47 -2.90 3.12 6.93
CA GLU A 47 -2.30 4.40 6.58
C GLU A 47 -0.81 4.17 6.32
N VAL A 48 -0.38 4.41 5.08
CA VAL A 48 1.01 4.16 4.65
C VAL A 48 1.60 5.46 4.12
N PRO A 49 2.54 6.08 4.86
CA PRO A 49 3.22 7.27 4.37
C PRO A 49 4.23 6.88 3.28
N LEU A 50 3.99 7.37 2.07
CA LEU A 50 4.98 7.38 1.01
C LEU A 50 5.88 8.59 1.22
N VAL A 51 6.95 8.37 1.98
CA VAL A 51 8.04 9.34 2.06
C VAL A 51 8.82 9.27 0.76
N GLY A 52 8.98 10.41 0.08
CA GLY A 52 9.58 10.50 -1.24
C GLY A 52 11.08 10.17 -1.32
N GLY A 53 11.49 8.98 -0.90
CA GLY A 53 12.65 8.33 -1.47
C GLY A 53 12.30 7.98 -2.91
N VAL A 54 12.59 8.87 -3.85
CA VAL A 54 12.37 8.68 -5.30
C VAL A 54 10.94 9.00 -5.80
N PHE A 55 10.31 10.09 -5.34
CA PHE A 55 9.49 10.91 -6.25
C PHE A 55 10.39 11.82 -7.10
N ASN A 56 11.50 11.28 -7.63
CA ASN A 56 12.47 12.05 -8.41
C ASN A 56 11.97 12.39 -9.83
N GLY A 57 10.67 12.26 -10.07
CA GLY A 57 9.98 12.77 -11.26
C GLY A 57 9.64 14.26 -11.21
N MET A 58 10.00 14.99 -10.14
CA MET A 58 9.69 16.43 -10.04
C MET A 58 10.91 17.37 -9.96
N ARG A 59 12.15 16.88 -10.05
CA ARG A 59 13.33 17.76 -10.25
C ARG A 59 14.55 17.02 -10.80
N GLY A 60 14.64 16.97 -12.14
CA GLY A 60 15.94 17.03 -12.86
C GLY A 60 16.70 15.73 -13.11
N VAL A 61 16.09 14.74 -13.78
CA VAL A 61 16.83 13.68 -14.48
C VAL A 61 16.28 13.53 -15.91
N SER A 62 17.20 13.38 -16.86
CA SER A 62 17.05 13.49 -18.31
C SER A 62 15.86 12.73 -18.94
N PRO A 63 15.28 13.24 -20.05
CA PRO A 63 14.02 12.78 -20.66
C PRO A 63 14.06 11.45 -21.43
N GLU A 64 14.96 10.51 -21.14
CA GLU A 64 15.13 9.31 -21.99
C GLU A 64 14.78 7.97 -21.34
N ALA A 65 14.22 7.96 -20.11
CA ALA A 65 13.69 6.73 -19.49
C ALA A 65 12.60 6.99 -18.44
N ALA A 66 11.78 8.03 -18.64
CA ALA A 66 10.51 8.15 -17.91
C ALA A 66 9.53 7.16 -18.55
N ASP A 67 9.65 5.90 -18.16
CA ASP A 67 8.61 4.92 -18.42
C ASP A 67 7.30 5.49 -17.87
N THR A 68 6.28 5.53 -18.72
CA THR A 68 5.00 6.18 -18.45
C THR A 68 4.08 5.27 -17.62
N ASP A 69 4.64 4.18 -17.08
CA ASP A 69 4.00 3.19 -16.22
C ASP A 69 4.30 3.54 -14.75
N GLY A 70 3.27 3.70 -13.94
CA GLY A 70 3.37 4.20 -12.56
C GLY A 70 4.32 3.43 -11.63
N HIS A 71 4.60 4.01 -10.46
CA HIS A 71 5.45 3.39 -9.42
C HIS A 71 4.75 2.17 -8.80
N VAL A 72 5.46 1.06 -8.66
CA VAL A 72 4.95 -0.13 -7.95
C VAL A 72 5.39 -0.07 -6.49
N GLU A 73 4.45 0.15 -5.58
CA GLU A 73 4.69 0.14 -4.14
C GLU A 73 4.35 -1.21 -3.52
N PRO A 74 5.32 -1.92 -2.92
CA PRO A 74 5.05 -3.14 -2.16
C PRO A 74 4.35 -2.78 -0.84
N MET A 75 3.18 -3.36 -0.64
CA MET A 75 2.31 -3.10 0.50
C MET A 75 2.18 -4.37 1.34
N ALA A 76 2.15 -4.19 2.65
CA ALA A 76 1.79 -5.24 3.60
C ALA A 76 0.73 -4.72 4.55
N CYS A 77 -0.10 -5.62 5.07
CA CYS A 77 -1.03 -5.28 6.12
C CYS A 77 -0.24 -4.96 7.40
N THR A 78 -0.41 -3.74 7.92
CA THR A 78 0.23 -3.25 9.15
C THR A 78 -0.80 -2.95 10.25
N CYS A 79 -1.98 -3.56 10.19
CA CYS A 79 -3.03 -3.29 11.17
C CYS A 79 -2.70 -3.84 12.57
N GLU A 80 -3.27 -3.22 13.60
CA GLU A 80 -3.06 -3.59 15.01
C GLU A 80 -4.11 -4.57 15.54
N HIS A 81 -5.00 -5.07 14.68
CA HIS A 81 -6.03 -6.04 15.07
C HIS A 81 -5.42 -7.35 15.57
N ASP A 82 -6.17 -8.06 16.41
CA ASP A 82 -5.80 -9.40 16.85
C ASP A 82 -5.85 -10.38 15.68
N HIS A 83 -4.79 -11.17 15.54
CA HIS A 83 -4.66 -12.22 14.54
C HIS A 83 -4.10 -13.48 15.21
N PRO A 84 -4.92 -14.54 15.38
CA PRO A 84 -4.45 -15.80 15.95
C PRO A 84 -3.23 -16.35 15.20
N ASN A 85 -2.28 -16.93 15.93
CA ASN A 85 -1.01 -17.47 15.40
C ASN A 85 -0.05 -16.41 14.82
N ARG A 86 -0.25 -15.11 15.11
CA ARG A 86 0.73 -14.08 14.72
C ARG A 86 2.07 -14.31 15.44
N PRO A 87 3.19 -14.40 14.72
CA PRO A 87 4.51 -14.52 15.32
C PRO A 87 4.84 -13.33 16.22
N GLU A 88 5.66 -13.56 17.25
CA GLU A 88 6.14 -12.50 18.12
C GLU A 88 6.93 -11.45 17.32
N GLY A 89 6.65 -10.17 17.56
CA GLY A 89 7.30 -9.06 16.86
C GLY A 89 6.74 -8.71 15.49
N MET A 90 5.69 -9.40 15.02
CA MET A 90 5.01 -9.08 13.76
C MET A 90 3.71 -8.30 13.98
N THR A 91 3.34 -7.50 12.97
CA THR A 91 2.11 -6.71 12.93
C THR A 91 1.27 -7.08 11.71
N GLY A 92 -0.03 -6.85 11.78
CA GLY A 92 -0.98 -7.13 10.70
C GLY A 92 -1.38 -8.59 10.56
N CYS A 93 -2.14 -8.86 9.51
CA CYS A 93 -2.65 -10.21 9.20
C CYS A 93 -1.67 -11.08 8.42
N GLY A 94 -0.57 -10.54 7.92
CA GLY A 94 0.38 -11.24 7.05
C GLY A 94 0.08 -11.13 5.54
N ALA A 95 -1.00 -10.47 5.15
CA ALA A 95 -1.27 -10.20 3.73
C ALA A 95 -0.28 -9.20 3.13
N TYR A 96 0.21 -9.47 1.92
CA TYR A 96 1.06 -8.57 1.13
C TYR A 96 0.63 -8.52 -0.35
N TRP A 97 0.81 -7.36 -0.99
CA TRP A 97 0.43 -7.11 -2.38
C TRP A 97 1.27 -5.98 -2.99
N ASN A 98 1.26 -5.85 -4.30
CA ASN A 98 1.92 -4.74 -5.00
C ASN A 98 0.87 -3.79 -5.54
N LEU A 99 0.99 -2.49 -5.21
CA LEU A 99 0.07 -1.45 -5.65
C LEU A 99 0.75 -0.57 -6.70
N ARG A 100 0.13 -0.41 -7.88
CA ARG A 100 0.58 0.55 -8.89
C ARG A 100 0.03 1.93 -8.60
N ILE A 101 0.91 2.91 -8.50
CA ILE A 101 0.63 4.30 -8.16
C ILE A 101 1.09 5.16 -9.33
N GLY A 102 0.14 5.61 -10.14
CA GLY A 102 0.39 6.52 -11.26
C GLY A 102 -0.14 7.92 -10.97
N VAL A 103 0.25 8.87 -11.80
CA VAL A 103 -0.46 10.15 -11.91
C VAL A 103 -1.79 9.89 -12.61
N ALA A 104 -2.90 10.40 -12.07
CA ALA A 104 -4.18 10.34 -12.76
C ALA A 104 -4.05 11.12 -14.07
N ALA A 105 -4.27 10.47 -15.21
CA ALA A 105 -4.44 11.17 -16.48
C ALA A 105 -5.80 11.86 -16.44
N GLU A 106 -5.80 13.19 -16.45
CA GLU A 106 -7.00 14.03 -16.54
C GLU A 106 -7.70 13.92 -17.91
#